data_AF-A0A2R6EEI9-F1
#
_entry.id   AF-A0A2R6EEI9-F1
#
_cell.length_a   1.000
_cell.length_b   1.000
_cell.length_c   1.000
_cell.angle_alpha   90.00
_cell.angle_beta   90.00
_cell.angle_gamma   90.00
#
_symmetry.space_group_name_H-M   'P 1'
#
loop_
_entity.id
_entity.type
_entity.pdbx_description
1 polymer ?
#
loop_
_entity_poly.entity_id
_entity_poly.type
_entity_poly.pdbx_seq_one_letter_code
_entity_poly.pdbx_strand_id
1 'polypeptide(L)'
;MTAQAVETEDLATVIGLEVHVQLETDTKIFCGCSAEPAEEPNTNVCPICLGLPGSLPVVNEAAVEAAVRVGKALEAEIPGQTAFHRKNYYYPDLPKGFQLTQYDAPICESGELEIRVDGTPREVGIQRAHLEEDPGSLQHVGGSIDTADYVLVDYNRAGTPLLEIVPEPDLRGPAEVRAFLGKLEEVLEYLGVFDSGRDGSLRVDANISLVPGEQVDPEGAIDPADLEAANRTEVKN
;
A
#
# COMPACT_ATOMS: atom_id res chain seq x y z
N MET A 1 24.78 9.99 15.59
CA MET A 1 24.65 9.07 16.75
C MET A 1 23.29 8.40 16.60
N THR A 2 23.22 7.55 15.59
CA THR A 2 22.02 6.92 15.04
C THR A 2 21.96 5.48 15.55
N ALA A 3 20.76 5.07 15.97
CA ALA A 3 20.27 3.71 16.18
C ALA A 3 21.27 2.64 16.68
N GLN A 4 21.14 2.27 17.95
CA GLN A 4 21.76 1.09 18.58
C GLN A 4 21.23 -0.27 18.04
N ALA A 5 20.98 -0.38 16.74
CA ALA A 5 20.84 -1.67 16.06
C ALA A 5 22.19 -2.24 15.60
N VAL A 6 23.28 -1.46 15.76
CA VAL A 6 24.68 -1.85 15.46
C VAL A 6 25.34 -2.64 16.60
N GLU A 7 24.64 -2.97 17.69
CA GLU A 7 25.28 -3.65 18.85
C GLU A 7 25.52 -5.16 18.69
N THR A 8 25.15 -5.74 17.54
CA THR A 8 25.79 -6.95 17.04
C THR A 8 26.37 -6.61 15.68
N GLU A 9 27.68 -6.34 15.63
CA GLU A 9 28.44 -6.01 14.40
C GLU A 9 28.26 -7.04 13.27
N ASP A 10 27.65 -8.20 13.57
CA ASP A 10 27.42 -9.29 12.63
C ASP A 10 26.21 -9.10 11.70
N LEU A 11 25.15 -8.36 12.09
CA LEU A 11 23.90 -8.30 11.32
C LEU A 11 23.29 -6.89 11.22
N ALA A 12 22.79 -6.54 10.04
CA ALA A 12 22.01 -5.35 9.76
C ALA A 12 20.55 -5.69 9.41
N THR A 13 19.62 -4.84 9.86
CA THR A 13 18.18 -4.99 9.56
C THR A 13 17.83 -4.21 8.31
N VAL A 14 17.06 -4.84 7.42
CA VAL A 14 16.53 -4.26 6.20
C VAL A 14 15.01 -4.33 6.25
N ILE A 15 14.35 -3.18 6.18
CA ILE A 15 12.90 -3.07 6.23
C ILE A 15 12.41 -2.41 4.95
N GLY A 16 11.56 -3.13 4.21
CA GLY A 16 10.71 -2.58 3.16
C GLY A 16 9.27 -2.47 3.67
N LEU A 17 8.50 -1.53 3.13
CA LEU A 17 7.09 -1.34 3.48
C LEU A 17 6.23 -1.39 2.22
N GLU A 18 4.97 -1.78 2.37
CA GLU A 18 3.91 -1.65 1.38
C GLU A 18 2.76 -0.92 2.06
N VAL A 19 2.58 0.36 1.73
CA VAL A 19 1.59 1.24 2.37
C VAL A 19 0.39 1.39 1.45
N HIS A 20 -0.75 0.83 1.84
CA HIS A 20 -2.01 0.97 1.12
C HIS A 20 -2.82 2.11 1.73
N VAL A 21 -3.08 3.14 0.92
CA VAL A 21 -3.86 4.32 1.31
C VAL A 21 -5.21 4.27 0.62
N GLN A 22 -6.29 4.28 1.39
CA GLN A 22 -7.64 4.51 0.85
C GLN A 22 -7.78 5.97 0.44
N LEU A 23 -8.06 6.23 -0.84
CA LEU A 23 -8.22 7.60 -1.33
C LEU A 23 -9.62 8.13 -1.06
N GLU A 24 -9.70 9.33 -0.48
CA GLU A 24 -10.95 10.04 -0.23
C GLU A 24 -11.55 10.53 -1.54
N THR A 25 -12.53 9.78 -2.04
CA THR A 25 -13.26 10.08 -3.28
C THR A 25 -14.74 9.80 -3.08
N ASP A 26 -15.61 10.51 -3.80
CA ASP A 26 -17.06 10.30 -3.69
C ASP A 26 -17.50 8.93 -4.23
N THR A 27 -16.76 8.38 -5.20
CA THR A 27 -17.13 7.15 -5.91
C THR A 27 -15.97 6.16 -6.03
N LYS A 28 -16.31 4.89 -6.21
CA LYS A 28 -15.36 3.79 -6.40
C LYS A 28 -14.46 3.99 -7.62
N ILE A 29 -13.31 3.30 -7.66
CA ILE A 29 -12.28 3.54 -8.69
C ILE A 29 -12.73 3.16 -10.10
N PHE A 30 -13.64 2.19 -10.23
CA PHE A 30 -14.07 1.66 -11.52
C PHE A 30 -15.58 1.76 -11.81
N CYS A 31 -16.36 2.37 -10.91
CA CYS A 31 -17.80 2.56 -11.08
C CYS A 31 -18.34 3.73 -10.24
N GLY A 32 -19.55 4.19 -10.54
CA GLY A 32 -20.17 5.33 -9.83
C GLY A 32 -20.82 5.01 -8.48
N CYS A 33 -20.56 3.85 -7.88
CA CYS A 33 -21.04 3.56 -6.52
C CYS A 33 -20.30 4.43 -5.51
N SER A 34 -20.97 4.78 -4.41
CA SER A 34 -20.34 5.48 -3.29
C SER A 34 -19.13 4.69 -2.77
N ALA A 35 -18.04 5.39 -2.45
CA ALA A 35 -16.89 4.83 -1.72
C ALA A 35 -17.02 5.03 -0.20
N GLU A 36 -18.05 5.74 0.26
CA GLU A 36 -18.32 5.92 1.69
C GLU A 36 -18.69 4.59 2.39
N PRO A 37 -18.34 4.43 3.67
CA PRO A 37 -18.80 3.31 4.48
C PRO A 37 -20.33 3.21 4.48
N ALA A 38 -20.84 1.98 4.34
CA ALA A 38 -22.27 1.67 4.40
C ALA A 38 -22.58 0.91 5.70
N GLU A 39 -23.70 1.25 6.34
CA GLU A 39 -24.19 0.55 7.54
C GLU A 39 -24.77 -0.84 7.21
N GLU A 40 -25.46 -0.95 6.08
CA GLU A 40 -26.08 -2.20 5.63
C GLU A 40 -25.21 -2.91 4.58
N PRO A 41 -24.99 -4.23 4.71
CA PRO A 41 -24.13 -4.98 3.81
C PRO A 41 -24.67 -5.01 2.38
N ASN A 42 -23.77 -4.91 1.41
CA ASN A 42 -24.07 -5.00 -0.02
C ASN A 42 -25.09 -3.96 -0.53
N THR A 43 -25.01 -2.71 -0.06
CA THR A 43 -25.89 -1.60 -0.49
C THR A 43 -25.19 -0.64 -1.45
N ASN A 44 -23.89 -0.38 -1.27
CA ASN A 44 -23.04 0.42 -2.16
C ASN A 44 -22.44 -0.45 -3.28
N VAL A 45 -23.29 -1.16 -4.02
CA VAL A 45 -22.87 -2.15 -5.02
C VAL A 45 -23.55 -1.95 -6.37
N CYS A 46 -22.89 -2.42 -7.44
CA CYS A 46 -23.41 -2.44 -8.81
C CYS A 46 -22.82 -3.60 -9.61
N PRO A 47 -23.28 -3.86 -10.86
CA PRO A 47 -22.75 -4.94 -11.67
C PRO A 47 -21.23 -4.92 -11.89
N ILE A 48 -20.59 -3.74 -11.91
CA ILE A 48 -19.15 -3.62 -12.11
C ILE A 48 -18.37 -4.09 -10.89
N CYS A 49 -18.65 -3.52 -9.71
CA CYS A 49 -17.89 -3.88 -8.50
C CYS A 49 -18.26 -5.27 -7.98
N LEU A 50 -19.42 -5.81 -8.35
CA LEU A 50 -19.80 -7.21 -8.11
C LEU A 50 -19.25 -8.20 -9.16
N GLY A 51 -18.50 -7.73 -10.15
CA GLY A 51 -17.93 -8.60 -11.19
C GLY A 51 -18.97 -9.37 -12.01
N LEU A 52 -20.18 -8.81 -12.18
CA LEU A 52 -21.24 -9.50 -12.91
C LEU A 52 -20.91 -9.60 -14.41
N PRO A 53 -21.37 -10.67 -15.09
CA PRO A 53 -21.10 -10.87 -16.51
C PRO A 53 -21.51 -9.67 -17.38
N GLY A 54 -20.60 -9.23 -18.26
CA GLY A 54 -20.84 -8.14 -19.20
C GLY A 54 -20.61 -6.72 -18.65
N SER A 55 -20.20 -6.58 -17.38
CA SER A 55 -19.79 -5.29 -16.82
C SER A 55 -18.39 -4.88 -17.29
N LEU A 56 -18.14 -3.58 -17.39
CA LEU A 56 -16.85 -3.00 -17.81
C LEU A 56 -16.44 -1.87 -16.86
N PRO A 57 -15.16 -1.80 -16.44
CA PRO A 57 -14.68 -0.76 -15.52
C PRO A 57 -14.55 0.60 -16.23
N VAL A 58 -14.81 1.68 -15.48
CA VAL A 58 -14.58 3.06 -15.91
C VAL A 58 -13.79 3.78 -14.82
N VAL A 59 -12.56 4.21 -15.14
CA VAL A 59 -11.65 4.81 -14.17
C VAL A 59 -12.19 6.12 -13.58
N ASN A 60 -12.02 6.29 -12.27
CA ASN A 60 -12.36 7.50 -11.54
C ASN A 60 -11.25 8.56 -11.70
N GLU A 61 -11.61 9.71 -12.27
CA GLU A 61 -10.70 10.85 -12.49
C GLU A 61 -10.13 11.42 -11.18
N ALA A 62 -10.93 11.51 -10.12
CA ALA A 62 -10.48 12.03 -8.83
C ALA A 62 -9.44 11.12 -8.16
N ALA A 63 -9.54 9.80 -8.33
CA ALA A 63 -8.54 8.86 -7.84
C ALA A 63 -7.20 9.05 -8.58
N VAL A 64 -7.25 9.25 -9.90
CA VAL A 64 -6.06 9.56 -10.72
C VAL A 64 -5.44 10.90 -10.29
N GLU A 65 -6.25 11.93 -10.11
CA GLU A 65 -5.77 13.25 -9.66
C GLU A 65 -5.11 13.17 -8.27
N ALA A 66 -5.72 12.45 -7.33
CA ALA A 66 -5.17 12.23 -6.00
C ALA A 66 -3.81 11.51 -6.06
N ALA A 67 -3.71 10.42 -6.84
CA ALA A 67 -2.47 9.69 -7.01
C ALA A 67 -1.35 10.55 -7.63
N VAL A 68 -1.65 11.36 -8.64
CA VAL A 68 -0.67 12.30 -9.24
C VAL A 68 -0.24 13.37 -8.23
N ARG A 69 -1.17 13.90 -7.42
CA ARG A 69 -0.83 14.86 -6.35
C ARG A 69 0.12 14.25 -5.32
N VAL A 70 -0.17 13.02 -4.87
CA VAL A 70 0.72 12.28 -3.97
C VAL A 70 2.08 12.04 -4.61
N GLY A 71 2.11 11.54 -5.85
CA GLY A 71 3.36 11.33 -6.58
C GLY A 71 4.21 12.59 -6.68
N LYS A 72 3.61 13.74 -6.98
CA LYS A 72 4.34 15.02 -6.99
C LYS A 72 4.85 15.47 -5.63
N ALA A 73 4.12 15.18 -4.56
CA ALA A 73 4.56 15.48 -3.20
C ALA A 73 5.68 14.55 -2.72
N LEU A 74 5.75 13.34 -3.28
CA LEU A 74 6.84 12.37 -3.08
C LEU A 74 7.97 12.54 -4.11
N GLU A 75 8.03 13.68 -4.80
CA GLU A 75 9.04 14.00 -5.82
C GLU A 75 9.21 12.94 -6.92
N ALA A 76 8.18 12.12 -7.16
CA ALA A 76 8.21 11.01 -8.09
C ALA A 76 8.07 11.46 -9.55
N GLU A 77 8.67 10.67 -10.44
CA GLU A 77 8.38 10.73 -11.87
C GLU A 77 6.93 10.30 -12.13
N ILE A 78 6.22 11.09 -12.94
CA ILE A 78 4.86 10.77 -13.38
C ILE A 78 4.93 10.39 -14.86
N PRO A 79 4.79 9.10 -15.20
CA PRO A 79 4.88 8.65 -16.58
C PRO A 79 3.82 9.31 -17.46
N GLY A 80 4.18 9.64 -18.71
CA GLY A 80 3.23 10.19 -19.69
C GLY A 80 2.14 9.19 -20.12
N GLN A 81 2.35 7.90 -19.85
CA GLN A 81 1.42 6.80 -20.10
C GLN A 81 1.51 5.79 -18.96
N THR A 82 0.37 5.23 -18.56
CA THR A 82 0.25 4.23 -17.51
C THR A 82 -0.84 3.21 -17.88
N ALA A 83 -0.88 2.05 -17.24
CA ALA A 83 -1.84 0.99 -17.57
C ALA A 83 -2.31 0.18 -16.36
N PHE A 84 -3.60 -0.20 -16.37
CA PHE A 84 -4.16 -1.14 -15.42
C PHE A 84 -3.97 -2.59 -15.89
N HIS A 85 -3.65 -3.44 -14.93
CA HIS A 85 -3.34 -4.85 -15.06
C HIS A 85 -4.27 -5.68 -14.17
N ARG A 86 -4.38 -6.98 -14.46
CA ARG A 86 -5.18 -7.91 -13.67
C ARG A 86 -4.25 -8.76 -12.81
N LYS A 87 -4.29 -8.57 -11.49
CA LYS A 87 -3.66 -9.45 -10.50
C LYS A 87 -4.65 -10.57 -10.18
N ASN A 88 -4.45 -11.75 -10.78
CA ASN A 88 -5.41 -12.85 -10.75
C ASN A 88 -5.21 -13.72 -9.50
N TYR A 89 -6.22 -13.84 -8.67
CA TYR A 89 -6.27 -14.76 -7.52
C TYR A 89 -7.73 -14.99 -7.11
N TYR A 90 -8.00 -16.12 -6.45
CA TYR A 90 -9.34 -16.49 -6.01
C TYR A 90 -9.47 -16.31 -4.51
N TYR A 91 -10.33 -15.40 -4.10
CA TYR A 91 -10.72 -15.22 -2.71
C TYR A 91 -12.16 -14.73 -2.62
N PRO A 92 -12.95 -15.08 -1.57
CA PRO A 92 -14.38 -14.80 -1.55
C PRO A 92 -14.77 -13.31 -1.57
N ASP A 93 -13.90 -12.40 -1.11
CA ASP A 93 -14.13 -10.95 -1.14
C ASP A 93 -13.76 -10.28 -2.48
N LEU A 94 -13.21 -11.05 -3.44
CA LEU A 94 -12.77 -10.57 -4.73
C LEU A 94 -13.68 -11.09 -5.85
N PRO A 95 -14.79 -10.39 -6.15
CA PRO A 95 -15.89 -10.95 -6.95
C PRO A 95 -15.51 -11.22 -8.42
N LYS A 96 -14.46 -10.57 -8.93
CA LYS A 96 -14.01 -10.70 -10.33
C LYS A 96 -13.04 -11.87 -10.55
N GLY A 97 -12.48 -12.45 -9.49
CA GLY A 97 -11.36 -13.41 -9.58
C GLY A 97 -10.03 -12.77 -10.01
N PHE A 98 -9.98 -11.43 -10.05
CA PHE A 98 -8.78 -10.63 -10.20
C PHE A 98 -9.01 -9.24 -9.61
N GLN A 99 -7.92 -8.62 -9.14
CA GLN A 99 -7.87 -7.22 -8.72
C GLN A 99 -7.30 -6.40 -9.88
N LEU A 100 -7.96 -5.31 -10.24
CA LEU A 100 -7.39 -4.28 -11.10
C LEU A 100 -6.39 -3.44 -10.30
N THR A 101 -5.15 -3.48 -10.72
CA THR A 101 -4.01 -2.78 -10.11
C THR A 101 -3.11 -2.26 -11.24
N GLN A 102 -1.92 -1.72 -10.96
CA GLN A 102 -0.92 -1.42 -11.99
C GLN A 102 0.35 -2.19 -11.67
N TYR A 103 0.92 -2.88 -12.65
CA TYR A 103 2.12 -3.69 -12.45
C TYR A 103 3.35 -2.97 -12.98
N ASP A 104 3.76 -3.24 -14.20
CA ASP A 104 4.93 -2.69 -14.91
C ASP A 104 4.74 -1.26 -15.45
N ALA A 105 3.57 -0.66 -15.24
CA ALA A 105 3.30 0.72 -15.60
C ALA A 105 2.55 1.43 -14.45
N PRO A 106 3.17 1.65 -13.29
CA PRO A 106 2.57 2.41 -12.18
C PRO A 106 2.33 3.88 -12.56
N ILE A 107 1.58 4.60 -11.73
CA ILE A 107 1.29 6.03 -11.96
C ILE A 107 2.40 6.95 -11.43
N CYS A 108 3.22 6.47 -10.51
CA CYS A 108 4.37 7.17 -9.96
C CYS A 108 5.57 6.21 -9.86
N GLU A 109 6.76 6.68 -10.24
CA GLU A 109 8.03 5.93 -10.19
C GLU A 109 9.14 6.79 -9.60
N SER A 110 10.11 6.16 -8.94
CA SER A 110 11.39 6.80 -8.56
C SER A 110 11.22 8.17 -7.87
N GLY A 111 10.53 8.17 -6.73
CA GLY A 111 10.38 9.33 -5.87
C GLY A 111 11.29 9.28 -4.65
N GLU A 112 11.11 10.24 -3.75
CA GLU A 112 11.81 10.33 -2.48
C GLU A 112 10.97 11.08 -1.42
N LEU A 113 11.26 10.80 -0.15
CA LEU A 113 10.63 11.47 0.99
C LEU A 113 11.70 11.80 2.04
N GLU A 114 11.90 13.08 2.32
CA GLU A 114 12.73 13.52 3.45
C GLU A 114 12.01 13.27 4.77
N ILE A 115 12.62 12.48 5.65
CA ILE A 115 12.16 12.19 7.00
C ILE A 115 13.16 12.73 8.03
N ARG A 116 12.74 12.86 9.30
CA ARG A 116 13.64 13.21 10.41
C ARG A 116 13.74 12.08 11.41
N VAL A 117 14.94 11.54 11.57
CA VAL A 117 15.26 10.50 12.56
C VAL A 117 16.15 11.12 13.62
N ASP A 118 15.67 11.18 14.86
CA ASP A 118 16.38 11.82 15.98
C ASP A 118 16.86 13.26 15.66
N GLY A 119 16.06 14.00 14.89
CA GLY A 119 16.35 15.37 14.46
C GLY A 119 17.29 15.51 13.27
N THR A 120 17.80 14.40 12.72
CA THR A 120 18.67 14.39 11.54
C THR A 120 17.83 14.13 10.28
N PRO A 121 17.94 14.94 9.22
CA PRO A 121 17.32 14.66 7.92
C PRO A 121 17.87 13.37 7.30
N ARG A 122 16.99 12.59 6.71
CA ARG A 122 17.30 11.37 5.96
C ARG A 122 16.33 11.28 4.79
N GLU A 123 16.84 11.03 3.59
CA GLU A 123 16.00 10.76 2.42
C GLU A 123 15.67 9.27 2.37
N VAL A 124 14.43 8.94 2.01
CA VAL A 124 13.98 7.56 1.76
C VAL A 124 13.46 7.51 0.34
N GLY A 125 14.04 6.65 -0.49
CA GLY A 125 13.58 6.45 -1.85
C GLY A 125 12.18 5.83 -1.89
N ILE A 126 11.37 6.27 -2.86
CA ILE A 126 10.08 5.67 -3.20
C ILE A 126 10.25 4.94 -4.52
N GLN A 127 10.15 3.62 -4.49
CA GLN A 127 10.28 2.81 -5.70
C GLN A 127 9.13 3.12 -6.67
N ARG A 128 7.90 3.12 -6.13
CA ARG A 128 6.67 3.29 -6.91
C ARG A 128 5.48 3.70 -6.04
N ALA A 129 4.48 4.32 -6.67
CA ALA A 129 3.12 4.34 -6.17
C ALA A 129 2.14 3.99 -7.28
N HIS A 130 1.10 3.22 -6.97
CA HIS A 130 0.16 2.76 -7.98
C HIS A 130 -1.28 2.62 -7.50
N LEU A 131 -2.20 2.82 -8.44
CA LEU A 131 -3.63 2.72 -8.19
C LEU A 131 -4.12 1.27 -8.25
N GLU A 132 -5.01 0.92 -7.33
CA GLU A 132 -5.73 -0.34 -7.36
C GLU A 132 -7.11 -0.25 -6.74
N GLU A 133 -7.89 -1.32 -6.85
CA GLU A 133 -9.16 -1.46 -6.15
C GLU A 133 -9.03 -2.31 -4.88
N ASP A 134 -9.71 -1.91 -3.82
CA ASP A 134 -9.80 -2.71 -2.59
C ASP A 134 -10.74 -3.93 -2.81
N PRO A 135 -10.44 -5.12 -2.23
CA PRO A 135 -11.42 -6.18 -2.04
C PRO A 135 -12.57 -5.80 -1.11
N GLY A 136 -13.59 -6.67 -1.08
CA GLY A 136 -14.66 -6.60 -0.08
C GLY A 136 -14.18 -6.90 1.34
N SER A 137 -15.12 -7.10 2.26
CA SER A 137 -14.85 -7.49 3.64
C SER A 137 -15.46 -8.86 3.96
N LEU A 138 -14.77 -9.61 4.81
CA LEU A 138 -15.18 -10.93 5.27
C LEU A 138 -15.45 -10.92 6.78
N GLN A 139 -16.57 -11.52 7.18
CA GLN A 139 -16.87 -11.79 8.58
C GLN A 139 -16.99 -13.30 8.80
N HIS A 140 -16.07 -13.83 9.60
CA HIS A 140 -16.05 -15.24 9.99
C HIS A 140 -17.02 -15.46 11.15
N VAL A 141 -17.98 -16.38 11.00
CA VAL A 141 -19.01 -16.65 12.01
C VAL A 141 -18.78 -18.02 12.65
N GLY A 142 -18.90 -18.07 13.97
CA GLY A 142 -18.73 -19.31 14.75
C GLY A 142 -17.28 -19.59 15.17
N GLY A 143 -16.31 -18.74 14.81
CA GLY A 143 -14.91 -18.95 15.18
C GLY A 143 -13.96 -17.92 14.56
N SER A 144 -12.67 -18.25 14.60
CA SER A 144 -11.61 -17.56 13.83
C SER A 144 -11.59 -18.02 12.37
N ILE A 145 -10.65 -17.49 11.58
CA ILE A 145 -10.43 -17.88 10.17
C ILE A 145 -10.42 -19.41 9.98
N ASP A 146 -9.75 -20.16 10.85
CA ASP A 146 -9.59 -21.62 10.71
C ASP A 146 -10.72 -22.46 11.30
N THR A 147 -11.62 -21.83 12.06
CA THR A 147 -12.64 -22.53 12.87
C THR A 147 -14.07 -22.07 12.58
N ALA A 148 -14.24 -21.12 11.67
CA ALA A 148 -15.55 -20.58 11.31
C ALA A 148 -16.45 -21.65 10.67
N ASP A 149 -17.73 -21.63 11.03
CA ASP A 149 -18.76 -22.47 10.42
C ASP A 149 -19.08 -22.00 9.00
N TYR A 150 -19.06 -20.68 8.79
CA TYR A 150 -19.28 -20.03 7.51
C TYR A 150 -18.71 -18.60 7.51
N VAL A 151 -18.64 -18.01 6.32
CA VAL A 151 -18.16 -16.63 6.11
C VAL A 151 -19.27 -15.81 5.46
N LEU A 152 -19.51 -14.62 6.01
CA LEU A 152 -20.34 -13.59 5.40
C LEU A 152 -19.46 -12.66 4.57
N VAL A 153 -19.92 -12.30 3.38
CA VAL A 153 -19.20 -11.43 2.45
C VAL A 153 -19.99 -10.15 2.24
N ASP A 154 -19.32 -9.02 2.41
CA ASP A 154 -19.84 -7.70 2.09
C ASP A 154 -18.95 -7.01 1.04
N TYR A 155 -19.54 -6.69 -0.11
CA TYR A 155 -18.88 -6.04 -1.24
C TYR A 155 -19.03 -4.51 -1.25
N ASN A 156 -19.54 -3.90 -0.17
CA ASN A 156 -19.58 -2.45 -0.03
C ASN A 156 -18.19 -1.80 -0.24
N ARG A 157 -17.12 -2.42 0.25
CA ARG A 157 -15.74 -1.94 0.06
C ARG A 157 -15.11 -2.34 -1.29
N ALA A 158 -15.63 -3.39 -1.93
CA ALA A 158 -15.06 -3.87 -3.19
C ALA A 158 -15.11 -2.77 -4.26
N GLY A 159 -13.96 -2.38 -4.80
CA GLY A 159 -13.84 -1.27 -5.76
C GLY A 159 -13.50 0.08 -5.15
N THR A 160 -13.31 0.21 -3.84
CA THR A 160 -12.82 1.44 -3.22
C THR A 160 -11.42 1.77 -3.75
N PRO A 161 -11.09 3.03 -4.11
CA PRO A 161 -9.77 3.35 -4.65
C PRO A 161 -8.68 3.25 -3.59
N LEU A 162 -7.61 2.53 -3.92
CA LEU A 162 -6.38 2.49 -3.13
C LEU A 162 -5.21 3.06 -3.93
N LEU A 163 -4.27 3.67 -3.20
CA LEU A 163 -2.94 3.97 -3.66
C LEU A 163 -1.95 3.14 -2.83
N GLU A 164 -1.27 2.19 -3.47
CA GLU A 164 -0.20 1.42 -2.84
C GLU A 164 1.14 2.14 -3.09
N ILE A 165 1.80 2.56 -2.01
CA ILE A 165 3.08 3.26 -1.99
C ILE A 165 4.15 2.31 -1.45
N VAL A 166 5.19 2.08 -2.26
CA VAL A 166 6.27 1.14 -1.95
C VAL A 166 7.58 1.91 -1.87
N PRO A 167 8.11 2.21 -0.67
CA PRO A 167 9.47 2.69 -0.50
C PRO A 167 10.51 1.65 -0.90
N GLU A 168 11.71 2.13 -1.23
CA GLU A 168 12.88 1.27 -1.35
C GLU A 168 13.13 0.54 -0.01
N PRO A 169 13.70 -0.69 -0.03
CA PRO A 169 13.98 -1.48 1.17
C PRO A 169 15.21 -0.93 1.93
N ASP A 170 15.13 0.33 2.36
CA ASP A 170 16.25 1.09 2.90
C ASP A 170 16.10 1.41 4.40
N LEU A 171 14.93 1.14 5.01
CA LEU A 171 14.73 1.44 6.42
C LEU A 171 15.53 0.46 7.30
N ARG A 172 16.22 0.99 8.32
CA ARG A 172 17.17 0.24 9.18
C ARG A 172 16.69 0.00 10.59
N GLY A 173 15.47 0.44 10.92
CA GLY A 173 14.86 0.09 12.21
C GLY A 173 13.54 0.79 12.50
N PRO A 174 12.91 0.47 13.64
CA PRO A 174 11.57 0.96 13.98
C PRO A 174 11.47 2.48 14.12
N ALA A 175 12.57 3.16 14.46
CA ALA A 175 12.59 4.62 14.53
C ALA A 175 12.43 5.27 13.15
N GLU A 176 13.13 4.73 12.14
CA GLU A 176 13.03 5.19 10.76
C GLU A 176 11.65 4.87 10.16
N VAL A 177 11.12 3.67 10.43
CA VAL A 177 9.76 3.28 10.00
C VAL A 177 8.71 4.25 10.54
N ARG A 178 8.77 4.60 11.83
CA ARG A 178 7.83 5.57 12.42
C ARG A 178 7.98 6.97 11.83
N ALA A 179 9.23 7.41 11.61
CA ALA A 179 9.50 8.72 11.01
C ALA A 179 8.98 8.78 9.56
N PHE A 180 9.15 7.70 8.79
CA PHE A 180 8.62 7.56 7.44
C PHE A 180 7.10 7.58 7.41
N LEU A 181 6.44 6.69 8.15
CA LEU A 181 4.98 6.61 8.16
C LEU A 181 4.34 7.91 8.65
N GLY A 182 4.88 8.52 9.72
CA GLY A 182 4.36 9.78 10.23
C GLY A 182 4.55 10.94 9.25
N LYS A 183 5.67 10.95 8.49
CA LYS A 183 5.88 11.97 7.46
C LYS A 183 4.98 11.76 6.24
N LEU A 184 4.80 10.50 5.83
CA LEU A 184 3.88 10.15 4.75
C LEU A 184 2.44 10.54 5.11
N GLU A 185 1.99 10.22 6.33
CA GLU A 185 0.69 10.62 6.85
C GLU A 185 0.51 12.15 6.81
N GLU A 186 1.49 12.92 7.28
CA GLU A 186 1.48 14.39 7.22
C GLU A 186 1.28 14.90 5.78
N VAL A 187 1.95 14.29 4.79
CA VAL A 187 1.81 14.64 3.37
C VAL A 187 0.41 14.31 2.86
N LEU A 188 -0.10 13.11 3.15
CA LEU A 188 -1.41 12.65 2.70
C LEU A 188 -2.56 13.51 3.28
N GLU A 189 -2.47 13.84 4.57
CA GLU A 189 -3.41 14.75 5.24
C GLU A 189 -3.35 16.16 4.65
N TYR A 190 -2.15 16.69 4.40
CA TYR A 190 -1.97 18.02 3.81
C TYR A 190 -2.60 18.13 2.42
N LEU A 191 -2.51 17.06 1.62
CA LEU A 191 -3.12 16.98 0.29
C LEU A 191 -4.64 16.77 0.32
N GLY A 192 -5.20 16.39 1.48
CA GLY A 192 -6.62 16.11 1.65
C GLY A 192 -7.11 14.91 0.84
N VAL A 193 -6.25 13.89 0.67
CA VAL A 193 -6.57 12.67 -0.10
C VAL A 193 -6.83 11.45 0.80
N PHE A 194 -6.77 11.64 2.11
CA PHE A 194 -6.75 10.62 3.14
C PHE A 194 -7.43 11.14 4.42
N ASP A 195 -8.12 10.27 5.16
CA ASP A 195 -8.71 10.55 6.48
C ASP A 195 -8.13 9.62 7.55
N SER A 196 -7.32 10.17 8.48
CA SER A 196 -6.73 9.44 9.61
C SER A 196 -7.75 8.98 10.65
N GLY A 197 -8.96 9.55 10.66
CA GLY A 197 -10.04 9.16 11.55
C GLY A 197 -10.82 7.93 11.08
N ARG A 198 -10.66 7.53 9.80
CA ARG A 198 -11.38 6.40 9.20
C ARG A 198 -10.62 5.09 9.46
N ASP A 199 -11.34 4.10 9.99
CA ASP A 199 -10.74 2.78 10.24
C ASP A 199 -10.29 2.11 8.94
N GLY A 200 -9.06 1.60 8.92
CA GLY A 200 -8.45 0.95 7.75
C GLY A 200 -8.07 1.87 6.58
N SER A 201 -8.09 3.20 6.76
CA SER A 201 -7.73 4.16 5.69
C SER A 201 -6.24 4.10 5.31
N LEU A 202 -5.38 3.63 6.20
CA LEU A 202 -3.97 3.34 5.93
C LEU A 202 -3.63 1.96 6.48
N ARG A 203 -3.13 1.07 5.61
CA ARG A 203 -2.66 -0.27 5.96
C ARG A 203 -1.19 -0.39 5.59
N VAL A 204 -0.42 -1.10 6.42
CA VAL A 204 1.02 -1.24 6.23
C VAL A 204 1.43 -2.69 6.39
N ASP A 205 1.95 -3.27 5.31
CA ASP A 205 2.68 -4.52 5.35
C ASP A 205 4.18 -4.22 5.41
N ALA A 206 4.91 -4.93 6.26
CA ALA A 206 6.35 -4.76 6.45
C ALA A 206 7.10 -6.03 6.07
N ASN A 207 8.07 -5.89 5.18
CA ASN A 207 9.01 -6.92 4.79
C ASN A 207 10.33 -6.70 5.54
N ILE A 208 10.71 -7.65 6.40
CA ILE A 208 11.89 -7.53 7.27
C ILE A 208 12.88 -8.65 6.93
N SER A 209 14.12 -8.25 6.67
CA SER A 209 15.26 -9.15 6.45
C SER A 209 16.42 -8.80 7.36
N LEU A 210 17.27 -9.79 7.64
CA LEU A 210 18.55 -9.60 8.32
C LEU A 210 19.68 -10.04 7.38
N VAL A 211 20.66 -9.17 7.19
CA VAL A 211 21.86 -9.43 6.37
C VAL A 211 23.13 -9.31 7.21
N PRO A 212 24.21 -10.03 6.91
CA PRO A 212 25.54 -9.74 7.44
C PRO A 212 25.92 -8.26 7.35
N GLY A 213 26.46 -7.69 8.43
CA GLY A 213 26.85 -6.28 8.47
C GLY A 213 27.89 -5.91 7.40
N GLU A 214 28.76 -6.84 7.04
CA GLU A 214 29.76 -6.69 5.97
C GLU A 214 29.19 -6.57 4.54
N GLN A 215 27.91 -6.91 4.34
CA GLN A 215 27.20 -6.74 3.06
C GLN A 215 26.58 -5.35 2.90
N VAL A 216 26.61 -4.54 3.96
CA VAL A 216 26.19 -3.14 3.93
C VAL A 216 27.39 -2.28 3.58
N ASP A 217 27.31 -1.56 2.47
CA ASP A 217 28.38 -0.65 2.05
C ASP A 217 28.46 0.61 2.96
N PRO A 218 29.52 1.43 2.84
CA PRO A 218 29.68 2.63 3.65
C PRO A 218 28.55 3.67 3.48
N GLU A 219 27.84 3.62 2.37
CA GLU A 219 26.69 4.47 2.05
C GLU A 219 25.36 3.87 2.58
N GLY A 220 25.40 2.65 3.14
CA GLY A 220 24.24 1.96 3.70
C GLY A 220 23.48 1.10 2.69
N ALA A 221 23.96 0.99 1.45
CA ALA A 221 23.35 0.18 0.41
C ALA A 221 23.79 -1.29 0.51
N ILE A 222 22.97 -2.17 -0.08
CA ILE A 222 23.15 -3.62 -0.05
C ILE A 222 23.02 -4.12 -1.48
N ASP A 223 23.87 -5.07 -1.88
CA ASP A 223 23.75 -5.70 -3.20
C ASP A 223 22.37 -6.38 -3.34
N PRO A 224 21.61 -6.12 -4.41
CA PRO A 224 20.30 -6.75 -4.61
C PRO A 224 20.34 -8.28 -4.53
N ALA A 225 21.43 -8.93 -4.95
CA ALA A 225 21.57 -10.38 -4.87
C ALA A 225 21.70 -10.88 -3.42
N ASP A 226 22.36 -10.11 -2.55
CA ASP A 226 22.46 -10.42 -1.12
C ASP A 226 21.10 -10.27 -0.44
N LEU A 227 20.34 -9.22 -0.80
CA LEU A 227 19.00 -9.00 -0.27
C LEU A 227 18.00 -10.08 -0.74
N GLU A 228 18.07 -10.52 -2.00
CA GLU A 228 17.27 -11.63 -2.52
C GLU A 228 17.57 -12.97 -1.83
N ALA A 229 18.82 -13.18 -1.43
CA ALA A 229 19.25 -14.39 -0.72
C ALA A 229 18.91 -14.37 0.78
N ALA A 230 18.63 -13.20 1.35
CA ALA A 230 18.35 -13.04 2.76
C ALA A 230 17.01 -13.68 3.16
N ASN A 231 16.94 -14.19 4.39
CA ASN A 231 15.68 -14.65 4.94
C ASN A 231 14.74 -13.47 5.15
N ARG A 232 13.55 -13.54 4.56
CA ARG A 232 12.50 -12.52 4.66
C ARG A 232 11.35 -13.00 5.55
N THR A 233 10.94 -12.15 6.48
CA THR A 233 9.68 -12.30 7.23
C THR A 233 8.76 -11.15 6.86
N GLU A 234 7.49 -11.46 6.63
CA GLU A 234 6.46 -10.48 6.33
C GLU A 234 5.55 -10.31 7.54
N VAL A 235 5.28 -9.06 7.91
CA VAL A 235 4.36 -8.69 9.00
C VAL A 235 3.24 -7.88 8.37
N LYS A 236 2.00 -8.38 8.46
CA LYS A 236 0.81 -7.70 7.93
C LYS A 236 -0.02 -7.11 9.08
N ASN A 237 -0.58 -5.93 8.86
CA ASN A 237 -1.55 -5.29 9.78
C ASN A 237 -2.94 -5.19 9.16
#